data_AF-A0A2V4D1N3-F1
#
_entry.id   AF-A0A2V4D1N3-F1
#
_cell.length_a   1.000
_cell.length_b   1.000
_cell.length_c   1.000
_cell.angle_alpha   90.00
_cell.angle_beta   90.00
_cell.angle_gamma   90.00
#
_symmetry.space_group_name_H-M   'P 1'
#
loop_
_entity.id
_entity.type
_entity.pdbx_description
1 polymer ?
#
loop_
_entity_poly.entity_id
_entity_poly.type
_entity_poly.pdbx_seq_one_letter_code
_entity_poly.pdbx_strand_id
1 'polypeptide(L)'
;MGITVILENMMLTQLADEGPERWPEIWSIDQSRIRILMLCRRKERPLLEVHGDMIDHDHPVFGIFFRPRETAKLLKELDFDPRSASFQFLDIATTDLGKWVQHLITNDGWVRSMTEISPVPMRLRIGLTRAFEGYSIPCFRHPDLPPLEQLHLPMPAESLVGKAYVSIPRLGAEELATRRGAEILARAGTVSTHSETRIHTPVAENIPIPQVKSKTDETPHSPAISASEVSANQYSQQPGVA
;
A
#
# COMPACT_ATOMS: atom_id res chain seq x y z
N MET A 1 0.77 10.66 -5.79
CA MET A 1 0.45 9.22 -5.89
C MET A 1 1.56 8.51 -6.63
N GLY A 2 2.26 7.59 -5.98
CA GLY A 2 3.38 6.85 -6.58
C GLY A 2 2.96 5.68 -7.47
N ILE A 3 3.94 4.90 -7.92
CA ILE A 3 3.75 3.62 -8.61
C ILE A 3 4.61 2.56 -7.93
N THR A 4 4.03 1.42 -7.61
CA THR A 4 4.75 0.30 -7.03
C THR A 4 5.31 -0.63 -8.10
N VAL A 5 6.60 -0.91 -8.01
CA VAL A 5 7.30 -1.91 -8.81
C VAL A 5 7.78 -3.05 -7.94
N ILE A 6 7.85 -4.23 -8.53
CA ILE A 6 8.28 -5.45 -7.86
C ILE A 6 9.67 -5.82 -8.36
N LEU A 7 10.60 -6.05 -7.44
CA LEU A 7 11.94 -6.54 -7.70
C LEU A 7 12.15 -7.85 -6.91
N GLU A 8 12.59 -8.89 -7.60
CA GLU A 8 12.85 -10.19 -6.97
C GLU A 8 14.28 -10.26 -6.41
N ASN A 9 14.46 -11.02 -5.33
CA ASN A 9 15.76 -11.30 -4.69
C ASN A 9 16.54 -10.05 -4.25
N MET A 10 15.86 -9.09 -3.64
CA MET A 10 16.46 -7.85 -3.15
C MET A 10 16.59 -7.85 -1.63
N MET A 11 17.53 -7.06 -1.12
CA MET A 11 17.65 -6.67 0.29
C MET A 11 17.34 -5.18 0.44
N LEU A 12 16.85 -4.75 1.61
CA LEU A 12 16.60 -3.31 1.84
C LEU A 12 17.90 -2.50 1.78
N THR A 13 19.00 -3.02 2.31
CA THR A 13 20.31 -2.35 2.23
C THR A 13 20.76 -2.17 0.78
N GLN A 14 20.62 -3.23 -0.04
CA GLN A 14 21.02 -3.19 -1.44
C GLN A 14 20.23 -2.13 -2.21
N LEU A 15 18.92 -2.04 -1.98
CA LEU A 15 18.08 -1.03 -2.64
C LEU A 15 18.45 0.39 -2.21
N ALA A 16 18.85 0.59 -0.96
CA ALA A 16 19.32 1.87 -0.47
C ALA A 16 20.70 2.24 -1.07
N ASP A 17 21.61 1.27 -1.15
CA ASP A 17 22.95 1.46 -1.71
C ASP A 17 22.87 1.77 -3.22
N GLU A 18 21.99 1.08 -3.95
CA GLU A 18 21.72 1.31 -5.38
C GLU A 18 20.84 2.55 -5.65
N GLY A 19 20.33 3.20 -4.60
CA GLY A 19 19.37 4.30 -4.68
C GLY A 19 19.82 5.47 -5.58
N PRO A 20 21.04 6.01 -5.42
CA PRO A 20 21.54 7.11 -6.24
C PRO A 20 21.63 6.76 -7.74
N GLU A 21 21.93 5.51 -8.07
CA GLU A 21 22.06 5.07 -9.47
C GLU A 21 20.70 4.71 -10.09
N ARG A 22 19.83 4.06 -9.33
CA ARG A 22 18.51 3.63 -9.82
C ARG A 22 17.54 4.79 -10.01
N TRP A 23 17.59 5.76 -9.09
CA TRP A 23 16.60 6.83 -8.96
C TRP A 23 17.25 8.21 -8.74
N PRO A 24 18.18 8.65 -9.59
CA PRO A 24 19.00 9.84 -9.34
C PRO A 24 18.21 11.14 -9.12
N GLU A 25 17.03 11.28 -9.73
CA GLU A 25 16.22 12.52 -9.65
C GLU A 25 15.38 12.64 -8.37
N ILE A 26 15.04 11.50 -7.75
CA ILE A 26 14.12 11.42 -6.60
C ILE A 26 14.81 10.86 -5.36
N TRP A 27 16.00 10.29 -5.52
CA TRP A 27 16.85 9.87 -4.42
C TRP A 27 17.67 11.07 -3.91
N SER A 28 17.67 11.26 -2.60
CA SER A 28 18.51 12.27 -1.96
C SER A 28 19.36 11.61 -0.87
N ILE A 29 20.67 11.81 -0.95
CA ILE A 29 21.64 11.30 0.03
C ILE A 29 21.53 12.01 1.38
N ASP A 30 21.02 13.24 1.38
CA ASP A 30 20.88 14.06 2.59
C ASP A 30 19.66 13.65 3.44
N GLN A 31 18.80 12.78 2.89
CA GLN A 31 17.58 12.35 3.57
C GLN A 31 17.85 11.13 4.45
N SER A 32 17.68 11.31 5.76
CA SER A 32 17.72 10.18 6.68
C SER A 32 16.57 9.23 6.42
N ARG A 33 16.88 7.94 6.44
CA ARG A 33 15.92 6.85 6.26
C ARG A 33 15.70 6.11 7.57
N ILE A 34 14.49 5.62 7.77
CA ILE A 34 14.09 4.86 8.94
C ILE A 34 13.50 3.52 8.50
N ARG A 35 13.79 2.48 9.29
CA ARG A 35 13.17 1.17 9.13
C ARG A 35 12.04 0.99 10.13
N ILE A 36 10.87 0.59 9.62
CA ILE A 36 9.70 0.30 10.44
C ILE A 36 9.16 -1.09 10.12
N LEU A 37 8.37 -1.62 11.04
CA LEU A 37 7.59 -2.85 10.85
C LEU A 37 6.12 -2.50 10.68
N MET A 38 5.50 -2.97 9.60
CA MET A 38 4.06 -2.90 9.42
C MET A 38 3.44 -4.29 9.56
N LEU A 39 2.39 -4.40 10.38
CA LEU A 39 1.62 -5.63 10.59
C LEU A 39 0.19 -5.43 10.08
N CYS A 40 -0.17 -6.09 8.98
CA CYS A 40 -1.55 -6.12 8.48
C CYS A 40 -2.16 -7.51 8.60
N ARG A 41 -3.49 -7.60 8.56
CA ARG A 41 -4.15 -8.90 8.46
C ARG A 41 -3.68 -9.58 7.18
N ARG A 42 -3.50 -10.90 7.23
CA ARG A 42 -2.96 -11.66 6.10
C ARG A 42 -3.76 -11.44 4.80
N LYS A 43 -5.08 -11.32 4.90
CA LYS A 43 -6.01 -11.08 3.78
C LYS A 43 -5.86 -9.69 3.15
N GLU A 44 -5.31 -8.72 3.87
CA GLU A 44 -5.13 -7.33 3.45
C GLU A 44 -3.73 -7.05 2.91
N ARG A 45 -2.87 -8.08 2.83
CA ARG A 45 -1.53 -7.92 2.25
C ARG A 45 -1.56 -7.22 0.89
N PRO A 46 -2.47 -7.54 -0.05
CA PRO A 46 -2.52 -6.86 -1.34
C PRO A 46 -2.68 -5.33 -1.23
N LEU A 47 -3.34 -4.82 -0.19
CA LEU A 47 -3.46 -3.38 0.05
C LEU A 47 -2.11 -2.76 0.45
N LEU A 48 -1.37 -3.41 1.34
CA LEU A 48 -0.01 -2.97 1.70
C LEU A 48 0.99 -3.11 0.54
N GLU A 49 0.80 -4.08 -0.34
CA GLU A 49 1.65 -4.27 -1.52
C GLU A 49 1.61 -3.08 -2.48
N VAL A 50 0.50 -2.33 -2.54
CA VAL A 50 0.31 -1.16 -3.42
C VAL A 50 0.03 0.14 -2.64
N HIS A 51 0.29 0.15 -1.33
CA HIS A 51 -0.08 1.28 -0.46
C HIS A 51 0.52 2.61 -0.91
N GLY A 52 1.76 2.58 -1.39
CA GLY A 52 2.44 3.78 -1.87
C GLY A 52 1.83 4.38 -3.16
N ASP A 53 1.01 3.62 -3.89
CA ASP A 53 0.26 4.14 -5.05
C ASP A 53 -0.80 5.16 -4.60
N MET A 54 -1.26 5.06 -3.35
CA MET A 54 -2.25 5.95 -2.74
C MET A 54 -1.61 7.07 -1.91
N ILE A 55 -0.28 7.16 -1.89
CA ILE A 55 0.47 8.14 -1.10
C ILE A 55 1.26 9.07 -2.01
N ASP A 56 1.26 10.34 -1.67
CA ASP A 56 2.12 11.36 -2.28
C ASP A 56 3.41 11.49 -1.47
N HIS A 57 4.35 10.60 -1.73
CA HIS A 57 5.68 10.55 -1.11
C HIS A 57 6.74 11.08 -2.07
N ASP A 58 7.81 11.64 -1.53
CA ASP A 58 8.83 12.37 -2.30
C ASP A 58 10.04 11.48 -2.63
N HIS A 59 10.30 10.44 -1.83
CA HIS A 59 11.44 9.54 -1.99
C HIS A 59 11.04 8.07 -2.15
N PRO A 60 11.81 7.26 -2.91
CA PRO A 60 11.53 5.83 -3.02
C PRO A 60 11.37 5.13 -1.67
N VAL A 61 10.35 4.29 -1.58
CA VAL A 61 10.01 3.52 -0.38
C VAL A 61 10.16 2.03 -0.67
N PHE A 62 10.87 1.30 0.18
CA PHE A 62 11.19 -0.11 -0.04
C PHE A 62 10.50 -0.98 0.99
N GLY A 63 9.66 -1.92 0.54
CA GLY A 63 8.97 -2.88 1.39
C GLY A 63 9.38 -4.32 1.09
N ILE A 64 9.76 -5.09 2.12
CA ILE A 64 9.95 -6.54 2.01
C ILE A 64 9.05 -7.27 3.00
N PHE A 65 8.29 -8.24 2.51
CA PHE A 65 7.48 -9.10 3.37
C PHE A 65 8.31 -10.26 3.93
N PHE A 66 8.46 -10.28 5.26
CA PHE A 66 9.04 -11.39 5.99
C PHE A 66 7.97 -12.44 6.33
N ARG A 67 8.34 -13.72 6.24
CA ARG A 67 7.49 -14.85 6.64
C ARG A 67 8.20 -15.63 7.75
N PRO A 68 7.74 -15.55 9.01
CA PRO A 68 8.38 -16.22 10.15
C PRO A 68 8.08 -17.73 10.16
N ARG A 69 8.46 -18.46 9.11
CA ARG A 69 8.17 -19.90 8.99
C ARG A 69 8.96 -20.70 10.02
N GLU A 70 10.26 -20.45 10.08
CA GLU A 70 11.19 -21.18 10.95
C GLU A 70 11.13 -20.67 12.39
N THR A 71 10.71 -19.42 12.60
CA THR A 71 10.54 -18.77 13.91
C THR A 71 9.10 -18.78 14.42
N ALA A 72 8.18 -19.44 13.72
CA ALA A 72 6.75 -19.50 14.07
C ALA A 72 6.49 -19.97 15.51
N LYS A 73 7.32 -20.88 16.04
CA LYS A 73 7.19 -21.38 17.41
C LYS A 73 7.44 -20.29 18.45
N LEU A 74 8.44 -19.44 18.23
CA LEU A 74 8.77 -18.33 19.12
C LEU A 74 7.64 -17.28 19.16
N LEU A 75 6.97 -17.03 18.04
CA LEU A 75 5.81 -16.14 18.01
C LEU A 75 4.63 -16.72 18.80
N LYS A 76 4.41 -18.03 18.70
CA LYS A 76 3.36 -18.70 19.49
C LYS A 76 3.65 -18.72 20.99
N GLU A 77 4.92 -18.77 21.39
CA GLU A 77 5.33 -18.61 22.80
C GLU A 77 4.96 -17.21 23.34
N LEU A 78 4.82 -16.21 22.46
CA LEU A 78 4.38 -14.85 22.76
C LEU A 78 2.86 -14.63 22.51
N ASP A 79 2.08 -15.71 22.43
CA ASP A 79 0.64 -15.68 22.11
C ASP A 79 0.28 -14.94 20.80
N PHE A 80 1.21 -14.93 19.84
CA PHE A 80 1.03 -14.32 18.54
C PHE A 80 0.90 -15.40 17.45
N ASP A 81 -0.24 -15.45 16.74
CA ASP A 81 -0.39 -16.35 15.59
C ASP A 81 0.33 -15.80 14.34
N PRO A 82 1.43 -16.42 13.87
CA PRO A 82 2.15 -15.96 12.66
C PRO A 82 1.33 -16.07 11.37
N ARG A 83 0.20 -16.79 11.38
CA ARG A 83 -0.67 -16.92 10.20
C ARG A 83 -1.74 -15.84 10.12
N SER A 84 -2.02 -15.13 11.20
CA SER A 84 -3.01 -14.04 11.24
C SER A 84 -2.49 -12.76 10.56
N ALA A 85 -1.17 -12.54 10.58
CA ALA A 85 -0.53 -11.32 10.12
C ALA A 85 0.36 -11.51 8.88
N SER A 86 0.61 -10.41 8.16
CA SER A 86 1.77 -10.25 7.27
C SER A 86 2.73 -9.25 7.90
N PHE A 87 4.02 -9.53 7.81
CA PHE A 87 5.09 -8.72 8.40
C PHE A 87 5.83 -8.03 7.26
N GLN A 88 5.70 -6.71 7.16
CA GLN A 88 6.41 -5.92 6.15
C GLN A 88 7.46 -5.06 6.84
N PHE A 89 8.72 -5.26 6.49
CA PHE A 89 9.76 -4.28 6.82
C PHE A 89 9.76 -3.23 5.74
N LEU A 90 9.65 -1.97 6.17
CA LEU A 90 9.64 -0.81 5.29
C LEU A 90 10.86 0.03 5.59
N ASP A 91 11.59 0.40 4.55
CA ASP A 91 12.66 1.39 4.58
C ASP A 91 12.16 2.64 3.86
N ILE A 92 12.05 3.75 4.58
CA ILE A 92 11.37 4.97 4.12
C ILE A 92 12.16 6.21 4.53
N ALA A 93 12.14 7.25 3.70
CA ALA A 93 12.64 8.56 4.11
C ALA A 93 11.84 9.08 5.32
N THR A 94 12.54 9.57 6.33
CA THR A 94 11.92 10.08 7.57
C THR A 94 10.89 11.18 7.32
N THR A 95 11.10 11.99 6.28
CA THR A 95 10.18 13.05 5.80
C THR A 95 8.86 12.50 5.25
N ASP A 96 8.86 11.30 4.68
CA ASP A 96 7.67 10.67 4.11
C ASP A 96 6.92 9.76 5.09
N LEU A 97 7.54 9.39 6.22
CA LEU A 97 6.94 8.48 7.21
C LEU A 97 5.55 8.95 7.66
N GLY A 98 5.41 10.24 7.98
CA GLY A 98 4.13 10.81 8.41
C GLY A 98 3.05 10.60 7.36
N LYS A 99 3.32 11.00 6.11
CA LYS A 99 2.39 10.83 4.98
C LYS A 99 2.01 9.36 4.78
N TRP A 100 2.97 8.46 4.98
CA TRP A 100 2.81 7.03 4.78
C TRP A 100 1.86 6.37 5.78
N VAL A 101 1.92 6.75 7.06
CA VAL A 101 1.14 6.12 8.13
C VAL A 101 -0.09 6.91 8.56
N GLN A 102 -0.20 8.18 8.18
CA GLN A 102 -1.24 9.09 8.69
C GLN A 102 -2.65 8.51 8.48
N HIS A 103 -3.00 8.13 7.25
CA HIS A 103 -4.32 7.61 6.94
C HIS A 103 -4.63 6.32 7.70
N LEU A 104 -3.65 5.42 7.80
CA LEU A 104 -3.79 4.16 8.53
C LEU A 104 -4.11 4.41 10.01
N ILE A 105 -3.48 5.42 10.62
CA ILE A 105 -3.71 5.75 12.04
C ILE A 105 -5.05 6.47 12.22
N THR A 106 -5.34 7.49 11.42
CA THR A 106 -6.51 8.36 11.63
C THR A 106 -7.82 7.72 11.19
N ASN A 107 -7.79 6.94 10.10
CA ASN A 107 -9.00 6.42 9.48
C ASN A 107 -9.19 4.94 9.80
N ASP A 108 -8.11 4.16 9.73
CA ASP A 108 -8.17 2.70 9.92
C ASP A 108 -7.82 2.27 11.36
N GLY A 109 -7.54 3.23 12.25
CA GLY A 109 -7.30 2.98 13.67
C GLY A 109 -6.02 2.17 13.96
N TRP A 110 -5.03 2.23 13.08
CA TRP A 110 -3.76 1.52 13.28
C TRP A 110 -3.05 2.03 14.53
N VAL A 111 -2.44 1.10 15.26
CA VAL A 111 -1.78 1.37 16.53
C VAL A 111 -0.28 1.40 16.30
N ARG A 112 0.37 2.45 16.82
CA ARG A 112 1.83 2.56 16.87
C ARG A 112 2.36 1.93 18.17
N SER A 113 3.39 1.12 18.06
CA SER A 113 4.17 0.57 19.17
C SER A 113 5.65 0.49 18.79
N MET A 114 6.46 -0.12 19.64
CA MET A 114 7.82 -0.53 19.34
C MET A 114 7.88 -2.06 19.32
N THR A 115 8.73 -2.63 18.47
CA THR A 115 9.01 -4.07 18.45
C THR A 115 10.51 -4.27 18.56
N GLU A 116 10.94 -5.15 19.46
CA GLU A 116 12.31 -5.60 19.57
C GLU A 116 12.62 -6.65 18.49
N ILE A 117 13.64 -6.37 17.69
CA ILE A 117 14.19 -7.28 16.71
C ILE A 117 15.37 -7.99 17.36
N SER A 118 15.28 -9.32 17.49
CA SER A 118 16.32 -10.11 18.15
C SER A 118 16.84 -11.21 17.21
N PRO A 119 18.12 -11.60 17.32
CA PRO A 119 18.64 -12.73 16.57
C PRO A 119 17.94 -14.02 17.00
N VAL A 120 17.71 -14.92 16.04
CA VAL A 120 17.18 -16.26 16.33
C VAL A 120 18.03 -16.94 17.41
N PRO A 121 17.43 -17.50 18.46
CA PRO A 121 18.18 -18.22 19.48
C PRO A 121 18.86 -19.46 18.89
N MET A 122 20.12 -19.68 19.25
CA MET A 122 20.93 -20.80 18.72
C MET A 122 20.25 -22.17 18.84
N ARG A 123 19.38 -22.37 19.85
CA ARG A 123 18.64 -23.62 20.07
C ARG A 123 17.71 -24.01 18.90
N LEU A 124 17.25 -23.06 18.09
CA LEU A 124 16.35 -23.35 16.96
C LEU A 124 17.08 -23.96 15.74
N ARG A 125 18.42 -23.88 15.68
CA ARG A 125 19.25 -24.44 14.59
C ARG A 125 18.68 -24.16 13.18
N ILE A 126 18.27 -22.92 12.95
CA ILE A 126 17.88 -22.44 11.62
C ILE A 126 19.13 -22.38 10.75
N GLY A 127 19.00 -22.70 9.46
CA GLY A 127 20.13 -22.81 8.53
C GLY A 127 20.91 -21.50 8.37
N LEU A 128 20.57 -20.72 7.35
CA LEU A 128 21.29 -19.47 7.06
C LEU A 128 20.91 -18.40 8.09
N THR A 129 21.81 -18.15 9.05
CA THR A 129 21.68 -17.08 10.04
C THR A 129 22.91 -16.18 10.03
N ARG A 130 22.72 -14.90 10.35
CA ARG A 130 23.78 -13.91 10.56
C ARG A 130 23.59 -13.36 11.96
N ALA A 131 24.64 -13.38 12.78
CA ALA A 131 24.60 -12.79 14.11
C ALA A 131 24.45 -11.27 14.02
N PHE A 132 23.68 -10.69 14.94
CA PHE A 132 23.51 -9.25 15.08
C PHE A 132 23.04 -8.91 16.51
N GLU A 133 23.25 -7.67 16.93
CA GLU A 133 22.76 -7.15 18.20
C GLU A 133 21.26 -6.84 18.11
N GLY A 134 20.49 -7.14 19.16
CA GLY A 134 19.07 -6.81 19.17
C GLY A 134 18.83 -5.29 19.16
N TYR A 135 17.79 -4.85 18.46
CA TYR A 135 17.45 -3.43 18.34
C TYR A 135 15.95 -3.22 18.26
N SER A 136 15.47 -2.03 18.64
CA SER A 136 14.04 -1.69 18.62
C SER A 136 13.69 -0.88 17.38
N ILE A 137 12.57 -1.20 16.74
CA ILE A 137 12.05 -0.43 15.60
C ILE A 137 10.58 -0.02 15.82
N PRO A 138 10.13 1.10 15.23
CA PRO A 138 8.73 1.45 15.23
C PRO A 138 7.89 0.37 14.54
N CYS A 139 6.79 -0.01 15.17
CA CYS A 139 5.81 -0.92 14.62
C CYS A 139 4.46 -0.23 14.46
N PHE A 140 3.85 -0.37 13.29
CA PHE A 140 2.48 0.06 13.02
C PHE A 140 1.65 -1.18 12.71
N ARG A 141 0.62 -1.43 13.51
CA ARG A 141 -0.20 -2.64 13.39
C ARG A 141 -1.67 -2.31 13.16
N HIS A 142 -2.32 -3.15 12.37
CA HIS A 142 -3.76 -3.19 12.23
C HIS A 142 -4.43 -3.43 13.60
N PRO A 143 -5.56 -2.76 13.93
CA PRO A 143 -6.20 -2.85 15.24
C PRO A 143 -6.59 -4.28 15.65
N ASP A 144 -7.07 -5.09 14.71
CA ASP A 144 -7.43 -6.51 14.94
C ASP A 144 -6.27 -7.46 15.26
N LEU A 145 -5.01 -7.02 15.16
CA LEU A 145 -3.85 -7.86 15.46
C LEU A 145 -3.37 -7.60 16.89
N PRO A 146 -2.94 -8.64 17.64
CA PRO A 146 -2.33 -8.44 18.95
C PRO A 146 -1.04 -7.61 18.85
N PRO A 147 -0.61 -6.96 19.94
CA PRO A 147 0.70 -6.31 19.98
C PRO A 147 1.81 -7.32 19.73
N LEU A 148 2.90 -6.87 19.11
CA LEU A 148 4.10 -7.68 18.88
C LEU A 148 5.28 -7.02 19.59
N GLU A 149 5.65 -7.57 20.75
CA GLU A 149 6.74 -7.03 21.55
C GLU A 149 8.11 -7.41 20.99
N GLN A 150 8.27 -8.65 20.54
CA GLN A 150 9.54 -9.18 20.06
C GLN A 150 9.36 -10.01 18.78
N LEU A 151 10.28 -9.83 17.83
CA LEU A 151 10.35 -10.58 16.58
C LEU A 151 11.76 -11.12 16.36
N HIS A 152 11.86 -12.45 16.27
CA HIS A 152 13.14 -13.10 16.03
C HIS A 152 13.40 -13.25 14.53
N LEU A 153 14.56 -12.74 14.08
CA LEU A 153 15.00 -12.81 12.68
C LEU A 153 16.29 -13.61 12.53
N PRO A 154 16.46 -14.34 11.40
CA PRO A 154 17.70 -15.07 11.13
C PRO A 154 18.88 -14.13 10.84
N MET A 155 18.61 -12.87 10.49
CA MET A 155 19.58 -11.83 10.17
C MET A 155 18.91 -10.45 10.39
N PRO A 156 19.67 -9.34 10.44
CA PRO A 156 19.07 -8.01 10.54
C PRO A 156 18.02 -7.75 9.45
N ALA A 157 17.01 -6.95 9.76
CA ALA A 157 15.89 -6.68 8.86
C ALA A 157 16.34 -6.12 7.49
N GLU A 158 17.42 -5.32 7.46
CA GLU A 158 18.04 -4.78 6.25
C GLU A 158 18.59 -5.85 5.29
N SER A 159 19.03 -6.98 5.85
CA SER A 159 19.70 -8.06 5.13
C SER A 159 18.73 -9.16 4.67
N LEU A 160 17.44 -9.05 5.03
CA LEU A 160 16.45 -10.02 4.59
C LEU A 160 16.30 -9.98 3.07
N VAL A 161 16.56 -11.12 2.44
CA VAL A 161 16.37 -11.30 1.00
C VAL A 161 14.91 -11.64 0.72
N GLY A 162 14.29 -10.94 -0.21
CA GLY A 162 12.93 -11.25 -0.62
C GLY A 162 12.47 -10.51 -1.85
N LYS A 163 11.17 -10.66 -2.11
CA LYS A 163 10.44 -9.86 -3.09
C LYS A 163 10.25 -8.47 -2.52
N ALA A 164 10.91 -7.48 -3.13
CA ALA A 164 10.80 -6.09 -2.75
C ALA A 164 9.69 -5.38 -3.54
N TYR A 165 8.87 -4.65 -2.80
CA TYR A 165 7.82 -3.77 -3.27
C TYR A 165 8.34 -2.36 -3.13
N VAL A 166 8.74 -1.76 -4.25
CA VAL A 166 9.35 -0.45 -4.30
C VAL A 166 8.32 0.54 -4.79
N SER A 167 7.89 1.44 -3.91
CA SER A 167 7.03 2.56 -4.31
C SER A 167 7.89 3.71 -4.81
N ILE A 168 7.58 4.17 -6.02
CA ILE A 168 8.29 5.22 -6.71
C ILE A 168 7.39 6.47 -6.75
N PRO A 169 7.85 7.63 -6.24
CA PRO A 169 7.17 8.90 -6.35
C PRO A 169 6.71 9.20 -7.78
N ARG A 170 5.62 9.96 -7.93
CA ARG A 170 5.05 10.29 -9.26
C ARG A 170 6.07 10.89 -10.22
N LEU A 171 6.90 11.83 -9.73
CA LEU A 171 7.95 12.47 -10.53
C LEU A 171 8.92 11.42 -11.11
N GLY A 172 9.27 10.39 -10.33
CA GLY A 172 10.09 9.28 -10.80
C GLY A 172 9.37 8.24 -11.64
N ALA A 173 8.04 8.17 -11.54
CA ALA A 173 7.23 7.18 -12.23
C ALA A 173 7.14 7.45 -13.75
N GLU A 174 7.11 8.71 -14.16
CA GLU A 174 7.08 9.12 -15.58
C GLU A 174 8.40 8.76 -16.28
N GLU A 175 9.54 8.98 -15.62
CA GLU A 175 10.85 8.58 -16.13
C GLU A 175 10.98 7.05 -16.20
N LEU A 176 10.55 6.33 -15.16
CA LEU A 176 10.62 4.88 -15.15
C LEU A 176 9.72 4.24 -16.24
N ALA A 177 8.55 4.83 -16.49
CA ALA A 177 7.68 4.44 -17.60
C ALA A 177 8.35 4.70 -18.96
N THR A 178 9.05 5.83 -19.09
CA THR A 178 9.82 6.18 -20.31
C THR A 178 10.98 5.20 -20.53
N ARG A 179 11.77 4.91 -19.49
CA ARG A 179 12.89 3.95 -19.54
C ARG A 179 12.40 2.55 -19.90
N ARG A 180 11.31 2.07 -19.28
CA ARG A 180 10.69 0.77 -19.64
C ARG A 180 10.16 0.75 -21.07
N GLY A 181 9.52 1.83 -21.52
CA GLY A 181 9.08 1.96 -22.91
C GLY A 181 10.25 1.86 -23.89
N ALA A 182 11.36 2.53 -23.58
CA ALA A 182 12.59 2.48 -24.36
C ALA A 182 13.25 1.08 -24.33
N GLU A 183 13.30 0.40 -23.18
CA GLU A 183 13.82 -0.96 -23.05
C GLU A 183 13.00 -1.98 -23.85
N ILE A 184 11.66 -1.86 -23.85
CA ILE A 184 10.78 -2.71 -24.67
C ILE A 184 11.01 -2.44 -26.16
N LEU A 185 11.13 -1.17 -26.57
CA LEU A 185 11.43 -0.80 -27.95
C LEU A 185 12.82 -1.29 -28.39
N ALA A 186 13.83 -1.18 -27.53
CA ALA A 186 15.19 -1.66 -27.78
C ALA A 186 15.23 -3.20 -27.88
N ARG A 187 14.46 -3.91 -27.04
CA ARG A 187 14.31 -5.37 -27.14
C ARG A 187 13.54 -5.81 -28.38
N ALA A 188 12.59 -4.99 -28.86
CA ALA A 188 11.90 -5.21 -30.13
C ALA A 188 12.75 -4.82 -31.36
N GLY A 189 13.93 -4.21 -31.14
CA GLY A 189 14.85 -3.74 -32.18
C GLY A 189 15.75 -4.82 -32.80
N THR A 190 15.63 -6.10 -32.41
CA THR A 190 16.34 -7.21 -33.07
C THR A 190 15.36 -8.26 -33.57
N VAL A 191 15.35 -8.41 -34.90
CA VAL A 191 14.55 -9.29 -35.77
C VAL A 191 13.27 -8.66 -36.34
N SER A 192 13.36 -8.51 -37.66
CA SER A 192 12.38 -7.98 -38.59
C SER A 192 11.14 -8.87 -38.76
N THR A 193 10.08 -8.23 -39.23
CA THR A 193 8.94 -8.76 -40.02
C THR A 193 7.90 -9.69 -39.37
N HIS A 194 6.69 -9.13 -39.31
CA HIS A 194 5.36 -9.75 -39.30
C HIS A 194 4.94 -10.56 -38.07
N SER A 195 4.17 -9.90 -37.21
CA SER A 195 3.02 -10.53 -36.55
C SER A 195 1.93 -9.47 -36.37
N GLU A 196 0.92 -9.51 -37.23
CA GLU A 196 -0.33 -8.78 -37.04
C GLU A 196 -0.97 -9.25 -35.72
N THR A 197 -0.90 -8.41 -34.70
CA THR A 197 -1.74 -8.60 -33.51
C THR A 197 -3.05 -7.89 -33.77
N ARG A 198 -4.06 -8.68 -34.13
CA ARG A 198 -5.44 -8.26 -34.33
C ARG A 198 -5.98 -7.62 -33.05
N ILE A 199 -6.07 -6.30 -33.03
CA ILE A 199 -6.84 -5.58 -32.00
C ILE A 199 -8.31 -5.87 -32.28
N HIS A 200 -8.95 -6.67 -31.43
CA HIS A 200 -10.40 -6.71 -31.36
C HIS A 200 -10.86 -5.42 -30.68
N THR A 201 -11.22 -4.41 -31.47
CA THR A 201 -12.05 -3.29 -31.00
C THR A 201 -13.38 -3.86 -30.48
N PRO A 202 -13.84 -3.48 -29.28
CA PRO A 202 -15.22 -3.75 -28.91
C PRO A 202 -16.10 -2.92 -29.85
N VAL A 203 -16.93 -3.61 -30.63
CA VAL A 203 -17.99 -3.00 -31.41
C VAL A 203 -18.94 -2.35 -30.41
N ALA A 204 -19.03 -1.02 -30.46
CA ALA A 204 -20.13 -0.30 -29.83
C ALA A 204 -21.43 -0.79 -30.48
N GLU A 205 -22.25 -1.51 -29.73
CA GLU A 205 -23.63 -1.79 -30.13
C GLU A 205 -24.38 -0.46 -30.25
N ASN A 206 -24.59 -0.07 -31.51
CA ASN A 206 -25.46 1.03 -31.89
C ASN A 206 -26.90 0.61 -31.56
N ILE A 207 -27.39 0.97 -30.38
CA ILE A 207 -28.82 0.88 -30.05
C ILE A 207 -29.56 1.95 -30.87
N PRO A 208 -30.49 1.61 -31.77
CA PRO A 208 -31.25 2.61 -32.50
C PRO A 208 -32.27 3.29 -31.59
N ILE A 209 -32.16 4.61 -31.47
CA ILE A 209 -33.16 5.49 -30.86
C ILE A 209 -34.39 5.55 -31.79
N PRO A 210 -35.61 5.20 -31.35
CA PRO A 210 -36.81 5.35 -32.20
C PRO A 210 -37.22 6.82 -32.30
N GLN A 211 -37.18 7.37 -33.53
CA GLN A 211 -37.79 8.66 -33.86
C GLN A 211 -39.30 8.51 -34.03
N VAL A 212 -40.08 9.16 -33.15
CA VAL A 212 -41.53 9.35 -33.34
C VAL A 212 -41.76 10.73 -33.97
N LYS A 213 -42.35 10.73 -35.18
CA LYS A 213 -42.79 11.95 -35.87
C LYS A 213 -44.17 12.38 -35.38
N SER A 214 -44.24 13.66 -35.02
CA SER A 214 -45.40 14.44 -34.58
C SER A 214 -46.38 14.82 -35.70
N LYS A 215 -47.68 14.88 -35.37
CA LYS A 215 -48.71 15.79 -35.92
C LYS A 215 -49.65 16.17 -34.77
N THR A 216 -49.63 17.44 -34.32
CA THR A 216 -50.67 18.50 -34.46
C THR A 216 -52.01 18.14 -33.79
N ASP A 217 -52.69 18.95 -32.97
CA ASP A 217 -52.75 20.41 -32.82
C ASP A 217 -53.47 20.80 -31.50
N GLU A 218 -53.36 22.09 -31.14
CA GLU A 218 -54.22 22.93 -30.27
C GLU A 218 -54.36 22.70 -28.72
N THR A 219 -53.85 23.71 -27.99
CA THR A 219 -54.20 24.17 -26.61
C THR A 219 -55.57 24.91 -26.64
N PRO A 220 -56.23 25.37 -25.55
CA PRO A 220 -55.82 25.44 -24.13
C PRO A 220 -56.94 25.20 -23.06
N HIS A 221 -56.56 24.91 -21.81
CA HIS A 221 -57.01 25.69 -20.61
C HIS A 221 -56.44 25.12 -19.29
N SER A 222 -55.80 25.99 -18.53
CA SER A 222 -55.64 25.94 -17.06
C SER A 222 -56.82 26.72 -16.43
N PRO A 223 -57.17 26.61 -15.12
CA PRO A 223 -56.26 27.02 -14.03
C PRO A 223 -56.39 26.32 -12.64
N ALA A 224 -55.25 26.29 -11.93
CA ALA A 224 -54.95 26.76 -10.56
C ALA A 224 -55.75 26.37 -9.28
N ILE A 225 -54.96 26.39 -8.17
CA ILE A 225 -55.23 26.66 -6.73
C ILE A 225 -55.49 25.43 -5.83
N SER A 226 -55.04 25.29 -4.56
CA SER A 226 -53.91 25.75 -3.72
C SER A 226 -54.07 25.12 -2.31
N ALA A 227 -53.06 25.29 -1.46
CA ALA A 227 -52.83 24.96 -0.02
C ALA A 227 -54.04 24.83 0.93
N SER A 228 -54.03 24.06 2.04
CA SER A 228 -53.38 24.31 3.37
C SER A 228 -53.88 23.20 4.35
N GLU A 229 -53.19 22.71 5.39
CA GLU A 229 -53.13 23.19 6.81
C GLU A 229 -52.22 22.19 7.59
N VAL A 230 -51.09 22.55 8.22
CA VAL A 230 -50.84 23.11 9.57
C VAL A 230 -51.48 22.36 10.75
N SER A 231 -50.65 21.74 11.61
CA SER A 231 -50.63 22.03 13.06
C SER A 231 -49.45 21.39 13.80
N ALA A 232 -48.84 22.22 14.65
CA ALA A 232 -47.76 21.93 15.58
C ALA A 232 -48.29 21.35 16.91
N ASN A 233 -47.42 20.67 17.67
CA ASN A 233 -47.47 20.70 19.13
C ASN A 233 -46.09 20.46 19.75
N GLN A 234 -45.81 21.26 20.78
CA GLN A 234 -44.58 21.35 21.56
C GLN A 234 -44.63 20.50 22.85
N TYR A 235 -43.47 20.43 23.53
CA TYR A 235 -43.19 20.16 24.95
C TYR A 235 -43.09 18.70 25.44
N SER A 236 -41.89 18.28 25.88
CA SER A 236 -41.54 18.35 27.31
C SER A 236 -40.03 18.12 27.57
N GLN A 237 -39.49 18.90 28.50
CA GLN A 237 -38.11 18.90 28.99
C GLN A 237 -37.92 17.84 30.11
N GLN A 238 -36.71 17.29 30.23
CA GLN A 238 -36.26 16.57 31.43
C GLN A 238 -35.53 17.53 32.38
N PRO A 239 -35.66 17.40 33.72
CA PRO A 239 -34.84 18.14 34.67
C PRO A 239 -33.59 17.34 35.08
N GLY A 240 -32.49 18.07 35.29
CA GLY A 240 -31.28 17.57 35.91
C GLY A 240 -31.27 17.76 37.44
N VAL A 241 -30.53 16.86 38.08
CA VAL A 241 -29.63 17.03 39.25
C VAL A 241 -30.08 17.97 40.38
N ALA A 242 -30.55 17.36 41.48
CA ALA A 242 -29.96 17.46 42.83
C ALA A 242 -30.52 16.32 43.69
#